data_AF-A0A4Y8CAB5-F1
#
_entry.id   AF-A0A4Y8CAB5-F1
#
_cell.length_a   1.000
_cell.length_b   1.000
_cell.length_c   1.000
_cell.angle_alpha   90.00
_cell.angle_beta   90.00
_cell.angle_gamma   90.00
#
_symmetry.space_group_name_H-M   'P 1'
#
loop_
_entity.id
_entity.type
_entity.pdbx_description
1 polymer ?
#
loop_
_entity_poly.entity_id
_entity_poly.type
_entity_poly.pdbx_seq_one_letter_code
_entity_poly.pdbx_strand_id
1 'polypeptide(L)' 'MYDKNLEKEYYQICEERGYFEIDGNKTIQEKDKNFCIMMPPPNVTGVLHIGHALT' A
#
# COMPACT_ATOMS: atom_id res chain seq x y z
N MET A 1 4.36 23.62 -9.07
CA MET A 1 3.08 23.23 -8.44
C MET A 1 3.03 21.72 -8.45
N TYR A 2 2.59 21.11 -7.36
CA TYR A 2 2.40 19.67 -7.28
C TYR A 2 1.09 19.29 -7.98
N ASP A 3 1.14 18.28 -8.87
CA ASP A 3 -0.03 17.77 -9.58
C ASP A 3 -0.60 16.55 -8.85
N LYS A 4 -1.82 16.70 -8.31
CA LYS A 4 -2.53 15.64 -7.61
C LYS A 4 -2.91 14.46 -8.51
N ASN A 5 -2.99 14.67 -9.83
CA ASN A 5 -3.38 13.61 -10.76
C ASN A 5 -2.30 12.54 -10.89
N LEU A 6 -1.03 12.90 -10.65
CA LEU A 6 0.09 11.98 -10.74
C LEU A 6 -0.06 10.80 -9.76
N GLU A 7 -0.45 11.06 -8.52
CA GLU A 7 -0.67 10.00 -7.53
C GLU A 7 -1.82 9.08 -7.91
N LYS A 8 -2.89 9.65 -8.49
CA LYS A 8 -4.04 8.87 -8.96
C LYS A 8 -3.64 7.93 -10.10
N GLU A 9 -2.85 8.40 -11.05
CA GLU A 9 -2.36 7.58 -12.16
C GLU A 9 -1.51 6.42 -11.66
N TYR A 10 -0.54 6.66 -10.77
CA TYR A 10 0.27 5.59 -10.20
C TYR A 10 -0.54 4.61 -9.37
N TYR A 11 -1.52 5.09 -8.59
CA TYR A 11 -2.40 4.21 -7.82
C TYR A 11 -3.14 3.24 -8.73
N GLN A 12 -3.73 3.74 -9.82
CA GLN A 12 -4.43 2.92 -10.82
C GLN A 12 -3.49 1.90 -11.48
N ILE A 13 -2.28 2.32 -11.87
CA ILE A 13 -1.28 1.41 -12.44
C ILE A 13 -0.94 0.28 -11.48
N CYS A 14 -0.73 0.57 -10.19
CA CYS A 14 -0.41 -0.43 -9.18
C CYS A 14 -1.58 -1.40 -8.95
N GLU A 15 -2.81 -0.90 -8.92
CA GLU A 15 -4.03 -1.70 -8.76
C GLU A 15 -4.25 -2.62 -9.97
N GLU A 16 -4.23 -2.08 -11.20
CA GLU A 16 -4.43 -2.84 -12.44
C GLU A 16 -3.39 -3.94 -12.65
N ARG A 17 -2.15 -3.69 -12.21
CA ARG A 17 -1.06 -4.67 -12.29
C ARG A 17 -1.01 -5.64 -11.11
N GLY A 18 -1.91 -5.49 -10.13
CA GLY A 18 -2.00 -6.36 -8.96
C GLY A 18 -0.80 -6.26 -8.02
N TYR A 19 -0.07 -5.14 -8.00
CA TYR A 19 1.13 -4.98 -7.15
C TYR A 19 0.83 -4.98 -5.65
N PHE A 20 -0.42 -4.71 -5.27
CA PHE A 20 -0.86 -4.79 -3.87
C PHE A 20 -1.26 -6.21 -3.45
N GLU A 21 -1.37 -7.14 -4.38
CA GLU A 21 -1.67 -8.53 -4.10
C GLU A 21 -0.42 -9.33 -3.76
N ILE A 22 -0.57 -10.36 -2.91
CA ILE A 22 0.52 -11.28 -2.54
C ILE A 22 1.17 -11.96 -3.75
N ASP A 23 0.42 -12.07 -4.83
CA ASP A 23 0.82 -12.76 -6.05
C ASP A 23 1.51 -11.85 -7.07
N GLY A 24 1.42 -10.53 -6.91
CA GLY A 24 1.92 -9.54 -7.88
C GLY A 24 3.41 -9.63 -8.16
N ASN A 25 4.18 -10.12 -7.17
CA ASN A 25 5.65 -10.25 -7.25
C ASN A 25 6.13 -11.71 -7.31
N LYS A 26 5.24 -12.68 -7.57
CA LYS A 26 5.58 -14.12 -7.64
C LYS A 26 6.76 -14.43 -8.55
N THR A 27 6.93 -13.68 -9.63
CA THR A 27 7.99 -13.88 -10.63
C THR A 27 9.39 -13.53 -10.11
N ILE A 28 9.48 -12.65 -9.11
CA ILE A 28 10.74 -12.18 -8.51
C ILE A 28 10.90 -12.65 -7.05
N GLN A 29 9.90 -13.34 -6.51
CA GLN A 29 9.86 -13.83 -5.14
C GLN A 29 10.85 -14.99 -4.96
N GLU A 30 11.81 -14.82 -4.06
CA GLU A 30 12.68 -15.91 -3.64
C GLU A 30 11.93 -16.90 -2.73
N LYS A 31 12.26 -18.18 -2.88
CA LYS A 31 11.67 -19.24 -2.06
C LYS A 31 11.93 -18.97 -0.56
N ASP A 32 10.89 -19.11 0.25
CA ASP A 32 10.92 -18.97 1.72
C ASP A 32 11.33 -17.57 2.25
N LYS A 33 11.43 -16.54 1.38
CA LYS A 33 11.73 -15.15 1.77
C LYS A 33 10.48 -14.26 1.85
N ASN A 34 9.55 -14.60 2.74
CA ASN A 34 8.34 -13.82 2.93
C ASN A 34 8.57 -12.63 3.88
N PHE A 35 8.04 -11.46 3.53
CA PHE A 35 8.01 -10.30 4.42
C PHE A 35 6.55 -10.00 4.79
N CYS A 36 6.29 -9.86 6.10
CA CYS A 36 4.98 -9.48 6.61
C CYS A 36 5.17 -8.38 7.65
N ILE A 37 4.39 -7.31 7.51
CA ILE A 37 4.29 -6.23 8.47
C ILE A 37 2.81 -6.03 8.80
N MET A 38 2.50 -5.93 10.09
CA MET A 38 1.14 -5.68 10.55
C MET A 38 1.07 -4.31 11.20
N MET A 39 0.00 -3.57 10.87
CA MET A 39 -0.35 -2.34 11.55
C MET A 39 -1.57 -2.58 12.45
N PRO A 40 -1.62 -2.02 13.67
CA PRO A 40 -2.80 -2.11 14.51
C PRO A 40 -4.00 -1.45 13.82
N PRO A 41 -5.20 -2.05 13.87
CA PRO A 41 -6.38 -1.45 13.26
C PRO A 41 -6.71 -0.13 13.96
N PRO A 42 -7.01 0.93 13.20
CA PRO A 42 -7.38 2.21 13.80
C PRO A 42 -8.78 2.16 14.42
N ASN A 43 -9.03 3.00 15.41
CA ASN A 43 -10.37 3.18 15.98
C ASN A 43 -11.30 3.83 14.95
N VAL A 44 -12.42 3.16 14.64
CA VAL A 44 -13.33 3.48 13.52
C VAL A 44 -14.23 4.71 13.77
N THR A 45 -14.22 5.27 14.99
CA THR A 45 -15.13 6.37 15.38
C THR A 45 -14.69 7.76 14.93
N GLY A 46 -13.54 7.91 14.28
CA GLY A 46 -13.00 9.20 13.85
C GLY A 46 -12.19 9.12 12.56
N VAL A 47 -11.83 10.29 12.02
CA VAL A 47 -10.94 10.39 10.85
C VAL A 47 -9.49 10.22 11.30
N LEU A 48 -8.70 9.47 10.51
CA LEU A 48 -7.27 9.35 10.71
C LEU A 48 -6.60 10.72 10.58
N HIS A 49 -5.94 11.17 11.65
CA HIS A 49 -5.13 12.38 11.63
C HIS A 49 -3.65 12.04 11.36
N ILE A 50 -2.83 13.07 11.12
CA ILE A 50 -1.40 12.94 10.77
C ILE A 50 -0.59 12.06 11.74
N GLY A 51 -1.01 11.95 13.01
CA GLY A 51 -0.36 11.09 13.99
C GLY A 51 -0.43 9.60 13.63
N HIS A 52 -1.52 9.16 13.00
CA HIS A 52 -1.65 7.79 12.49
C HIS A 52 -0.81 7.54 11.23
N ALA A 53 -0.45 8.59 10.49
CA ALA A 53 0.38 8.46 9.28
C ALA A 53 1.88 8.27 9.60
N LEU A 54 2.28 8.52 10.85
CA LEU A 54 3.68 8.48 11.31
C LEU A 54 4.03 7.20 12.07
N THR A 55 3.08 6.27 12.25
CA THR A 55 3.18 5.04 13.05
C THR A 55 2.82 3.82 12.23
#